data_AF-A0A1M6UM99-F1
#
_entry.id   AF-A0A1M6UM99-F1
#
_cell.length_a   1.000
_cell.length_b   1.000
_cell.length_c   1.000
_cell.angle_alpha   90.00
_cell.angle_beta   90.00
_cell.angle_gamma   90.00
#
_symmetry.space_group_name_H-M   'P 1'
#
loop_
_entity.id
_entity.type
_entity.pdbx_description
1 polymer ?
#
loop_
_entity_poly.entity_id
_entity_poly.type
_entity_poly.pdbx_seq_one_letter_code
_entity_poly.pdbx_strand_id
1 'polypeptide(L)'
;MIYYINGYGSTSHALEAYYEKRNFLGEIVQAEMILEPKKMKHMLVLKDQEENEIVIINGVSAGDAGTGSQGTIEILKDGGFDISPEQIYGHSTFKIQKVK
;
A
#
# COMPACT_ATOMS: atom_id res chain seq x y z
N MET A 1 5.72 0.15 -15.73
CA MET A 1 6.27 -1.21 -15.43
C MET A 1 5.73 -1.68 -14.09
N ILE A 2 5.50 -2.98 -13.85
CA ILE A 2 4.90 -3.45 -12.59
C ILE A 2 5.88 -4.35 -11.83
N TYR A 3 6.05 -4.08 -10.54
CA TYR A 3 6.80 -4.91 -9.60
C TYR A 3 5.88 -5.48 -8.52
N TYR A 4 6.00 -6.77 -8.24
CA TYR A 4 5.16 -7.46 -7.25
C TYR A 4 5.96 -7.82 -6.00
N ILE A 5 5.40 -7.49 -4.84
CA ILE A 5 5.88 -7.91 -3.52
C ILE A 5 4.85 -8.86 -2.92
N ASN A 6 5.31 -9.99 -2.39
CA ASN A 6 4.45 -10.88 -1.60
C ASN A 6 4.84 -10.75 -0.13
N GLY A 7 3.96 -10.16 0.68
CA GLY A 7 4.18 -10.00 2.11
C GLY A 7 4.05 -11.29 2.91
N TYR A 8 3.64 -12.41 2.30
CA TYR A 8 3.39 -13.70 2.95
C TYR A 8 2.47 -13.63 4.19
N GLY A 9 1.59 -12.62 4.25
CA GLY A 9 0.72 -12.38 5.40
C GLY A 9 1.41 -11.74 6.61
N SER A 10 2.68 -11.34 6.48
CA SER A 10 3.44 -10.66 7.52
C SER A 10 3.69 -9.20 7.15
N THR A 11 3.26 -8.28 8.03
CA THR A 11 3.50 -6.85 7.82
C THR A 11 4.98 -6.50 7.84
N SER A 12 5.78 -7.11 8.71
CA SER A 12 7.22 -6.83 8.76
C SER A 12 7.92 -7.22 7.46
N HIS A 13 7.56 -8.37 6.89
CA HIS A 13 8.14 -8.83 5.62
C HIS A 13 7.68 -7.96 4.44
N ALA A 14 6.41 -7.54 4.43
CA ALA A 14 5.90 -6.62 3.42
C ALA A 14 6.64 -5.27 3.46
N LEU A 15 6.89 -4.73 4.65
CA LEU A 15 7.62 -3.48 4.83
C LEU A 15 9.09 -3.61 4.44
N GLU A 16 9.78 -4.68 4.85
CA GLU A 16 11.16 -4.96 4.46
C GLU A 16 11.31 -5.00 2.93
N ALA A 17 10.47 -5.81 2.26
CA ALA A 17 10.48 -5.92 0.81
C ALA A 17 10.10 -4.60 0.11
N TYR A 18 9.19 -3.81 0.69
CA TYR A 18 8.87 -2.47 0.17
C TYR A 18 10.09 -1.55 0.24
N TYR A 19 10.77 -1.46 1.39
CA TYR A 19 11.91 -0.57 1.56
C TYR A 19 13.11 -0.95 0.67
N GLU A 20 13.30 -2.24 0.37
CA GLU A 20 14.30 -2.70 -0.59
C GLU A 20 14.00 -2.27 -2.04
N LYS A 21 12.71 -2.04 -2.36
CA LYS A 21 12.23 -1.87 -3.74
C LYS A 21 11.64 -0.50 -4.02
N ARG A 22 11.39 0.34 -3.01
CA ARG A 22 10.71 1.64 -3.19
C ARG A 22 11.36 2.56 -4.21
N ASN A 23 12.69 2.48 -4.38
CA ASN A 23 13.44 3.25 -5.37
C ASN A 23 13.13 2.85 -6.83
N PHE A 24 12.37 1.78 -7.05
CA PHE A 24 11.80 1.43 -8.35
C PHE A 24 10.79 2.47 -8.84
N LEU A 25 10.09 3.12 -7.92
CA LEU A 25 9.17 4.21 -8.24
C LEU A 25 9.90 5.55 -8.13
N GLY A 26 9.51 6.48 -9.00
CA GLY A 26 9.76 7.90 -8.77
C GLY A 26 8.89 8.46 -7.65
N GLU A 27 8.40 9.68 -7.81
CA GLU A 27 7.42 10.22 -6.88
C GLU A 27 6.10 9.43 -6.97
N ILE A 28 5.71 8.80 -5.86
CA ILE A 28 4.41 8.11 -5.77
C ILE A 28 3.30 9.16 -5.76
N VAL A 29 2.36 9.08 -6.71
CA VAL A 29 1.25 10.03 -6.87
C VAL A 29 -0.12 9.42 -6.62
N GLN A 30 -0.23 8.10 -6.65
CA GLN A 30 -1.48 7.39 -6.39
C GLN A 30 -1.25 6.15 -5.54
N ALA A 31 -2.19 5.84 -4.65
CA ALA A 31 -2.23 4.57 -3.94
C ALA A 31 -3.65 4.02 -3.90
N GLU A 32 -3.78 2.69 -3.97
CA GLU A 32 -5.06 2.00 -3.97
C GLU A 32 -4.98 0.70 -3.16
N MET A 33 -5.90 0.51 -2.22
CA MET A 33 -6.09 -0.75 -1.51
C MET A 33 -7.25 -1.52 -2.14
N ILE A 34 -6.95 -2.72 -2.62
CA ILE A 34 -7.89 -3.64 -3.25
C ILE A 34 -8.05 -4.86 -2.34
N LEU A 35 -9.31 -5.24 -2.08
CA LEU A 35 -9.66 -6.50 -1.42
C LEU A 35 -10.19 -7.47 -2.47
N GLU A 36 -9.58 -8.64 -2.62
CA GLU A 36 -10.11 -9.76 -3.39
C GLU A 36 -10.84 -10.74 -2.45
N PRO A 37 -12.17 -10.65 -2.27
CA PRO A 37 -12.86 -11.34 -1.18
C PRO A 37 -12.79 -12.86 -1.30
N LYS A 38 -12.80 -13.39 -2.54
CA LYS A 38 -12.74 -14.83 -2.80
C LYS A 38 -11.43 -15.48 -2.34
N LYS A 39 -10.35 -14.69 -2.27
CA LYS A 39 -9.02 -15.17 -1.87
C LYS A 39 -8.58 -14.59 -0.52
N MET A 40 -9.40 -13.74 0.10
CA MET A 40 -9.06 -12.97 1.30
C MET A 40 -7.70 -12.25 1.16
N LYS A 41 -7.42 -11.70 -0.03
CA LYS A 41 -6.16 -11.03 -0.34
C LYS A 41 -6.35 -9.53 -0.34
N HIS A 42 -5.48 -8.84 0.41
CA HIS A 42 -5.31 -7.40 0.32
C HIS A 42 -4.15 -7.10 -0.63
N MET A 43 -4.34 -6.10 -1.48
CA MET A 43 -3.33 -5.61 -2.40
C MET A 43 -3.22 -4.09 -2.27
N LEU A 44 -2.05 -3.59 -1.88
CA LEU A 44 -1.73 -2.17 -1.94
C LEU A 44 -0.97 -1.91 -3.24
N VAL A 45 -1.58 -1.10 -4.12
CA VAL A 45 -0.99 -0.66 -5.38
C VAL A 45 -0.50 0.77 -5.20
N LEU A 46 0.78 1.00 -5.48
CA LEU A 46 1.41 2.33 -5.48
C LEU A 46 1.80 2.67 -6.91
N LYS A 47 1.51 3.88 -7.37
CA LYS A 47 1.88 4.34 -8.73
C LYS A 47 2.64 5.65 -8.73
N ASP A 48 3.61 5.78 -9.63
CA ASP A 48 4.31 7.03 -9.92
C ASP A 48 3.74 7.78 -11.14
N GLN A 49 4.36 8.90 -11.50
CA GLN A 49 3.94 9.75 -12.64
C GLN A 49 4.12 9.08 -14.01
N GLU A 50 4.93 8.03 -14.10
CA GLU A 50 5.21 7.30 -15.34
C GLU A 50 4.35 6.03 -15.46
N GLU A 51 3.35 5.86 -14.58
CA GLU A 51 2.52 4.65 -14.49
C GLU A 51 3.34 3.39 -14.18
N ASN A 52 4.49 3.53 -13.49
CA ASN A 52 5.14 2.39 -12.85
C ASN A 52 4.40 2.04 -11.56
N GLU A 53 4.38 0.75 -11.22
CA GLU A 53 3.62 0.25 -10.09
C GLU A 53 4.45 -0.66 -9.18
N ILE A 54 4.26 -0.51 -7.88
CA ILE A 54 4.56 -1.55 -6.89
C ILE A 54 3.24 -2.09 -6.37
N VAL A 55 3.05 -3.41 -6.45
CA VAL A 55 1.88 -4.11 -5.93
C VAL A 55 2.30 -5.00 -4.77
N ILE A 56 1.90 -4.64 -3.55
CA ILE A 56 2.16 -5.41 -2.33
C ILE A 56 0.95 -6.30 -2.06
N ILE A 57 1.14 -7.60 -2.17
CA ILE A 57 0.11 -8.63 -1.97
C ILE A 57 0.29 -9.23 -0.58
N ASN A 58 -0.74 -9.13 0.27
CA ASN A 58 -0.75 -9.57 1.67
C ASN A 58 0.29 -8.86 2.55
N GLY A 59 0.10 -8.95 3.88
CA GLY A 59 0.96 -8.27 4.88
C GLY A 59 0.60 -6.81 5.14
N VAL A 60 -0.11 -6.17 4.21
CA VAL A 60 -0.72 -4.85 4.37
C VAL A 60 -2.24 -4.95 4.19
N SER A 61 -2.99 -4.10 4.89
CA SER A 61 -4.46 -4.12 4.88
C SER A 61 -5.06 -2.74 5.14
N ALA A 62 -6.38 -2.66 5.18
CA ALA A 62 -7.12 -1.47 5.60
C ALA A 62 -8.40 -1.91 6.32
N GLY A 63 -9.08 -0.98 6.99
CA GLY A 63 -10.39 -1.21 7.61
C GLY A 63 -10.39 -1.45 9.11
N ASP A 64 -9.24 -1.76 9.72
CA ASP A 64 -9.08 -1.92 11.17
C ASP A 64 -7.83 -1.19 11.69
N ALA A 65 -7.67 -1.11 13.01
CA ALA A 65 -6.49 -0.53 13.65
C ALA A 65 -5.35 -1.56 13.88
N GLY A 66 -5.34 -2.67 13.13
CA GLY A 66 -4.37 -3.74 13.24
C GLY A 66 -3.04 -3.46 12.54
N THR A 67 -2.07 -4.37 12.70
CA THR A 67 -0.70 -4.22 12.19
C THR A 67 -0.65 -4.03 10.67
N GLY A 68 -1.47 -4.74 9.91
CA GLY A 68 -1.51 -4.60 8.45
C GLY A 68 -1.94 -3.19 8.01
N SER A 69 -2.90 -2.59 8.71
CA SER A 69 -3.36 -1.23 8.45
C SER A 69 -2.34 -0.17 8.89
N GLN A 70 -1.59 -0.43 9.97
CA GLN A 70 -0.44 0.41 10.35
C GLN A 70 0.66 0.37 9.28
N GLY A 71 0.98 -0.82 8.74
CA GLY A 71 1.96 -0.95 7.66
C GLY A 71 1.54 -0.21 6.39
N THR A 72 0.25 -0.23 6.04
CA THR A 72 -0.28 0.60 4.96
C THR A 72 -0.05 2.09 5.23
N ILE A 73 -0.37 2.57 6.44
CA ILE A 73 -0.16 3.99 6.80
C ILE A 73 1.31 4.38 6.70
N GLU A 74 2.21 3.52 7.17
CA GLU A 74 3.66 3.74 7.11
C GLU A 74 4.15 3.92 5.66
N ILE A 75 3.75 3.02 4.77
CA ILE A 75 4.08 3.08 3.34
C ILE A 75 3.53 4.35 2.69
N LEU A 76 2.29 4.72 3.00
CA LEU A 76 1.67 5.93 2.43
C LEU A 76 2.36 7.20 2.94
N LYS A 77 2.75 7.25 4.21
CA LYS A 77 3.52 8.37 4.76
C LYS A 77 4.92 8.45 4.15
N ASP A 78 5.61 7.33 3.93
CA ASP A 78 6.90 7.28 3.21
C ASP A 78 6.74 7.76 1.77
N GLY A 79 5.63 7.40 1.13
CA GLY A 79 5.22 7.90 -0.18
C GLY A 79 4.83 9.39 -0.21
N GLY A 80 4.84 10.09 0.93
CA GLY A 80 4.54 11.52 1.04
C GLY A 80 3.06 11.86 0.96
N PHE A 81 2.15 10.93 1.24
CA PHE A 81 0.73 11.22 1.35
C PHE A 81 0.43 11.86 2.71
N ASP A 82 -0.32 12.97 2.68
CA ASP A 82 -0.90 13.56 3.89
C ASP A 82 -2.20 12.83 4.23
N ILE A 83 -2.07 11.76 5.02
CA ILE A 83 -3.19 10.92 5.44
C ILE A 83 -3.30 10.84 6.96
N SER A 84 -4.53 10.91 7.42
CA SER A 84 -4.94 10.56 8.77
C SER A 84 -5.22 9.05 8.86
N PRO A 85 -4.92 8.39 10.00
CA PRO A 85 -5.22 6.97 10.18
C PRO A 85 -6.68 6.61 9.91
N GLU A 86 -7.61 7.52 10.22
CA GLU A 86 -9.05 7.38 10.02
C GLU A 86 -9.46 7.22 8.55
N GLN A 87 -8.64 7.69 7.61
CA GLN A 87 -8.87 7.47 6.16
C GLN A 87 -8.53 6.03 5.73
N ILE A 88 -7.70 5.34 6.49
CA ILE A 88 -7.31 3.95 6.24
C ILE A 88 -8.14 3.00 7.10
N TYR A 89 -8.53 3.43 8.29
CA TYR A 89 -9.45 2.70 9.15
C TYR A 89 -10.88 2.82 8.63
N GLY A 90 -11.74 1.85 8.94
CA GLY A 90 -13.16 1.90 8.58
C GLY A 90 -13.50 1.52 7.13
N HIS A 91 -12.53 1.47 6.21
CA HIS A 91 -12.73 1.01 4.84
C HIS A 91 -11.73 -0.08 4.46
N SER A 92 -12.22 -1.25 4.03
CA SER A 92 -11.37 -2.37 3.58
C SER A 92 -10.69 -2.12 2.22
N THR A 93 -11.10 -1.07 1.51
CA THR A 93 -10.54 -0.61 0.23
C THR A 93 -10.53 0.91 0.18
N PHE A 94 -9.57 1.50 -0.52
CA PHE A 94 -9.52 2.93 -0.76
C PHE A 94 -8.76 3.23 -2.04
N LYS A 95 -8.94 4.44 -2.56
CA LYS A 95 -8.09 5.00 -3.61
C LYS A 95 -7.79 6.45 -3.28
N ILE A 96 -6.51 6.79 -3.22
CA ILE A 96 -6.03 8.13 -2.91
C ILE A 96 -5.06 8.60 -3.99
N GLN A 97 -5.11 9.91 -4.26
CA GLN A 97 -4.24 10.58 -5.20
C GLN A 97 -3.69 11.84 -4.54
N LYS A 98 -2.41 12.13 -4.72
CA LYS A 98 -1.84 13.40 -4.28
C LYS A 98 -2.50 14.54 -5.06
N VAL A 99 -2.99 15.54 -4.35
CA VAL A 99 -3.46 16.78 -4.95
C VAL A 99 -2.22 17.56 -5.37
N LYS A 100 -2.13 17.91 -6.67
CA LYS A 100 -1.05 18.75 -7.21
C LYS A 100 -1.14 20.19 -6.70
#